data_AF-A0A8T3T4M4-F1
#
_entry.id   AF-A0A8T3T4M4-F1
#
_cell.length_a   1.000
_cell.length_b   1.000
_cell.length_c   1.000
_cell.angle_alpha   90.00
_cell.angle_beta   90.00
_cell.angle_gamma   90.00
#
_symmetry.space_group_name_H-M   'P 1'
#
loop_
_entity.id
_entity.type
_entity.pdbx_description
1 polymer ?
#
loop_
_entity_poly.entity_id
_entity_poly.type
_entity_poly.pdbx_seq_one_letter_code
_entity_poly.pdbx_strand_id
1 'polypeptide(L)'
;MGCATAPDASPRLSRLPVVLSRRPMPSSADSSSWTVPLEPNFRGRLLGARLNRFARSVLLWAIGVSLVACSLVAEGPMPAGGRQLQIPVSNDSDRPAVLVVAEDAGTMGPQVGRSQPSVVPPRTRVNVTFTVPGTSSWAIFVNPGDSGVGPLIVARDVAQCVGVVPIEIQVDDRGDIFYSTPRQWCGDP
;
A
#
# COMPACT_ATOMS: atom_id res chain seq x y z
N MET A 1 -41.66 -41.61 -2.88
CA MET A 1 -41.45 -42.77 -1.96
C MET A 1 -40.03 -43.25 -2.16
N GLY A 2 -39.23 -43.31 -1.09
CA GLY A 2 -37.82 -43.69 -1.15
C GLY A 2 -37.01 -43.00 -0.06
N CYS A 3 -37.23 -43.42 1.18
CA CYS A 3 -36.37 -43.11 2.32
C CYS A 3 -35.04 -43.85 2.18
N ALA A 4 -33.92 -43.17 2.44
CA ALA A 4 -32.72 -43.81 2.96
C ALA A 4 -31.95 -42.77 3.80
N THR A 5 -31.84 -43.09 5.09
CA THR A 5 -31.23 -42.32 6.16
C THR A 5 -29.88 -42.96 6.50
N ALA A 6 -28.99 -42.14 7.09
CA ALA A 6 -27.83 -42.49 7.95
C ALA A 6 -26.43 -42.60 7.28
N PRO A 7 -25.31 -42.49 8.04
CA PRO A 7 -25.10 -41.78 9.32
C PRO A 7 -23.87 -40.84 9.33
N ASP A 8 -23.97 -39.88 10.25
CA ASP A 8 -22.96 -39.31 11.15
C ASP A 8 -21.54 -39.92 11.16
N ALA A 9 -20.54 -39.06 10.96
CA ALA A 9 -19.12 -39.34 11.24
C ALA A 9 -18.32 -38.04 11.48
N SER A 10 -18.56 -37.37 12.62
CA SER A 10 -17.47 -36.70 13.36
C SER A 10 -16.94 -37.70 14.39
N PRO A 11 -15.62 -37.87 14.60
CA PRO A 11 -14.77 -36.80 15.13
C PRO A 11 -13.27 -36.90 14.74
N ARG A 12 -12.50 -35.83 14.99
CA ARG A 12 -11.26 -35.88 15.80
C ARG A 12 -10.55 -34.52 15.83
N LEU A 13 -10.73 -33.86 16.96
CA LEU A 13 -9.90 -32.77 17.45
C LEU A 13 -8.49 -33.31 17.74
N SER A 14 -7.56 -33.04 16.83
CA SER A 14 -6.13 -33.18 17.11
C SER A 14 -5.64 -31.93 17.82
N ARG A 15 -5.61 -31.99 19.16
CA ARG A 15 -4.93 -31.05 20.03
C ARG A 15 -3.42 -31.11 19.72
N LEU A 16 -2.86 -30.04 19.17
CA LEU A 16 -1.41 -29.86 19.12
C LEU A 16 -0.93 -29.09 20.36
N PRO A 17 0.21 -29.48 20.96
CA PRO A 17 0.75 -28.84 22.16
C PRO A 17 1.34 -27.47 21.86
N VAL A 18 1.01 -26.52 22.72
CA VAL A 18 1.61 -25.18 22.85
C VAL A 18 3.08 -25.33 23.25
N VAL A 19 4.01 -25.04 22.33
CA VAL A 19 5.44 -24.91 22.64
C VAL A 19 5.73 -23.44 22.93
N LEU A 20 5.72 -23.12 24.23
CA LEU A 20 6.13 -21.83 24.80
C LEU A 20 7.66 -21.73 24.75
N SER A 21 8.20 -21.18 23.67
CA SER A 21 9.63 -20.87 23.56
C SER A 21 9.91 -19.50 24.19
N ARG A 22 10.22 -19.51 25.49
CA ARG A 22 10.86 -18.37 26.16
C ARG A 22 12.28 -18.25 25.62
N ARG A 23 12.60 -17.13 24.97
CA ARG A 23 14.00 -16.74 24.77
C ARG A 23 14.35 -15.51 25.62
N PRO A 24 15.58 -15.46 26.15
CA PRO A 24 16.00 -14.52 27.17
C PRO A 24 16.41 -13.17 26.55
N MET A 25 16.20 -12.09 27.30
CA MET A 25 16.82 -10.79 27.04
C MET A 25 18.35 -10.88 27.24
N PRO A 26 19.15 -10.33 26.31
CA PRO A 26 20.52 -9.94 26.63
C PRO A 26 20.55 -8.54 27.28
N SER A 27 21.01 -8.60 28.52
CA SER A 27 21.61 -7.58 29.40
C SER A 27 22.24 -6.35 28.73
N SER A 28 21.97 -5.21 29.35
CA SER A 28 22.73 -3.96 29.33
C SER A 28 24.17 -4.14 29.83
N ALA A 29 25.15 -3.68 29.04
CA ALA A 29 26.52 -3.24 29.35
C ALA A 29 27.18 -3.01 27.96
N ASP A 30 27.69 -1.85 27.56
CA ASP A 30 28.80 -1.16 28.19
C ASP A 30 28.76 0.35 27.95
N SER A 31 28.91 1.04 29.07
CA SER A 31 29.51 2.35 29.18
C SER A 31 31.03 2.24 28.99
N SER A 32 31.59 2.83 27.94
CA SER A 32 33.01 3.18 27.92
C SER A 32 33.20 4.58 27.35
N SER A 33 33.28 5.51 28.28
CA SER A 33 33.84 6.85 28.14
C SER A 33 35.24 6.80 27.56
N TRP A 34 35.48 7.54 26.48
CA TRP A 34 36.82 8.01 26.14
C TRP A 34 36.80 9.52 26.13
N THR A 35 37.10 10.05 27.30
CA THR A 35 37.54 11.43 27.55
C THR A 35 38.88 11.63 26.85
N VAL A 36 38.96 12.54 25.88
CA VAL A 36 40.23 13.07 25.38
C VAL A 36 40.38 14.49 25.93
N PRO A 37 41.35 14.76 26.81
CA PRO A 37 41.60 16.10 27.30
C PRO A 37 42.46 16.91 26.31
N LEU A 38 42.00 18.16 26.07
CA LEU A 38 42.71 19.45 26.00
C LEU A 38 44.24 19.39 25.73
N GLU A 39 44.84 20.24 24.90
CA GLU A 39 45.03 21.69 25.14
C GLU A 39 45.74 22.37 23.91
N PRO A 40 46.25 23.63 23.93
CA PRO A 40 45.74 24.69 23.07
C PRO A 40 46.83 25.38 22.21
N ASN A 41 46.43 26.51 21.61
CA ASN A 41 47.21 27.54 20.90
C ASN A 41 47.36 27.31 19.39
N PHE A 42 46.78 28.20 18.59
CA PHE A 42 47.60 29.25 17.98
C PHE A 42 46.75 30.45 17.59
N ARG A 43 47.17 31.61 18.13
CA ARG A 43 46.69 32.94 17.80
C ARG A 43 46.93 33.23 16.31
N GLY A 44 45.89 33.64 15.60
CA GLY A 44 45.96 34.09 14.20
C GLY A 44 45.00 35.23 13.94
N ARG A 45 45.55 36.44 13.94
CA ARG A 45 44.92 37.75 13.83
C ARG A 45 43.99 37.95 12.61
N LEU A 46 42.89 38.68 12.89
CA LEU A 46 42.35 39.82 12.12
C LEU A 46 42.33 39.71 10.59
N LEU A 47 41.19 39.32 10.03
CA LEU A 47 40.63 39.78 8.75
C LEU A 47 39.12 39.52 8.88
N GLY A 48 38.28 40.53 9.08
CA GLY A 48 37.97 41.51 8.06
C GLY A 48 36.46 41.41 7.81
N ALA A 49 35.71 42.22 8.54
CA ALA A 49 34.27 42.15 8.71
C ALA A 49 33.45 42.62 7.49
N ARG A 50 33.64 42.02 6.30
CA ARG A 50 33.02 42.53 5.06
C ARG A 50 32.50 41.50 4.05
N LEU A 51 32.19 40.27 4.44
CA LEU A 51 31.60 39.27 3.50
C LEU A 51 30.27 38.65 3.95
N ASN A 52 29.70 39.07 5.08
CA ASN A 52 28.58 38.35 5.70
C ASN A 52 27.17 38.84 5.33
N ARG A 53 27.01 39.61 4.24
CA ARG A 53 25.67 40.04 3.76
C ARG A 53 25.18 39.30 2.51
N PHE A 54 26.06 38.73 1.69
CA PHE A 54 25.63 37.99 0.49
C PHE A 54 25.27 36.52 0.77
N ALA A 55 25.88 35.92 1.79
CA ALA A 55 25.62 34.51 2.14
C ALA A 55 24.23 34.24 2.75
N ARG A 56 23.54 35.28 3.26
CA ARG A 56 22.19 35.14 3.84
C ARG A 56 21.06 35.27 2.82
N SER A 57 21.29 35.85 1.65
CA SER A 57 20.23 36.06 0.65
C SER A 57 20.04 34.87 -0.30
N VAL A 58 21.04 34.01 -0.46
CA VAL A 58 20.94 32.81 -1.33
C VAL A 58 20.20 31.67 -0.62
N LEU A 59 20.30 31.58 0.70
CA LEU A 59 19.66 30.51 1.48
C LEU A 59 18.12 30.62 1.49
N LEU A 60 17.57 31.83 1.33
CA LEU A 60 16.12 32.06 1.34
C LEU A 60 15.45 31.75 -0.02
N TRP A 61 16.18 31.80 -1.13
CA TRP A 61 15.64 31.42 -2.44
C TRP A 61 15.59 29.89 -2.65
N ALA A 62 16.49 29.14 -2.03
CA ALA A 62 16.51 27.67 -2.15
C ALA A 62 15.33 26.97 -1.44
N ILE A 63 14.73 27.61 -0.42
CA ILE A 63 13.60 27.05 0.33
C ILE A 63 12.26 27.37 -0.35
N GLY A 64 12.17 28.47 -1.10
CA GLY A 64 10.94 28.87 -1.80
C GLY A 64 10.56 27.98 -2.99
N VAL A 65 11.54 27.32 -3.63
CA VAL A 65 11.31 26.49 -4.83
C VAL A 65 10.85 25.06 -4.50
N SER A 66 11.05 24.57 -3.26
CA SER A 66 10.68 23.19 -2.91
C SER A 66 9.22 22.97 -2.48
N LEU A 67 8.42 24.03 -2.28
CA LEU A 67 7.04 23.90 -1.78
C LEU A 67 5.95 23.96 -2.86
N VAL A 68 6.32 24.12 -4.14
CA VAL A 68 5.37 24.18 -5.27
C VAL A 68 5.58 22.99 -6.22
N ALA A 69 5.68 21.79 -5.66
CA ALA A 69 5.77 20.55 -6.44
C ALA A 69 4.79 19.46 -5.99
N CYS A 70 3.73 19.81 -5.24
CA CYS A 70 2.78 18.83 -4.69
C CYS A 70 1.31 19.03 -5.11
N SER A 71 0.99 19.90 -6.08
CA SER A 71 -0.42 20.18 -6.43
C SER A 71 -0.78 20.07 -7.92
N LEU A 72 0.14 19.62 -8.76
CA LEU A 72 -0.13 19.37 -10.19
C LEU A 72 0.10 17.89 -10.54
N VAL A 73 -0.56 17.00 -9.80
CA VAL A 73 -0.81 15.66 -10.35
C VAL A 73 -1.90 15.86 -11.39
N ALA A 74 -1.49 16.07 -12.63
CA ALA A 74 -2.37 16.25 -13.76
C ALA A 74 -3.36 15.07 -13.81
N GLU A 75 -4.62 15.37 -13.51
CA GLU A 75 -5.74 14.45 -13.63
C GLU A 75 -5.89 14.15 -15.12
N GLY A 76 -5.24 13.08 -15.57
CA GLY A 76 -5.29 12.72 -16.99
C GLY A 76 -6.72 12.41 -17.42
N PRO A 77 -7.00 12.53 -18.73
CA PRO A 77 -8.35 12.40 -19.25
C PRO A 77 -8.98 11.09 -18.80
N MET A 78 -10.20 11.19 -18.26
CA MET A 78 -11.01 10.04 -17.87
C MET A 78 -11.27 9.18 -19.12
N PRO A 79 -11.12 7.84 -19.05
CA PRO A 79 -11.45 6.97 -20.17
C PRO A 79 -12.92 7.15 -20.58
N ALA A 80 -13.22 6.99 -21.88
CA ALA A 80 -14.57 7.18 -22.41
C ALA A 80 -15.59 6.27 -21.68
N GLY A 81 -16.68 6.86 -21.17
CA GLY A 81 -17.68 6.14 -20.36
C GLY A 81 -17.15 5.61 -19.02
N GLY A 82 -15.98 6.08 -18.58
CA GLY A 82 -15.35 5.61 -17.36
C GLY A 82 -16.10 6.01 -16.09
N ARG A 83 -15.87 5.27 -15.02
CA ARG A 83 -16.38 5.57 -13.69
C ARG A 83 -15.27 5.49 -12.65
N GLN A 84 -15.49 6.14 -11.50
CA GLN A 84 -14.60 6.05 -10.35
C GLN A 84 -15.21 5.11 -9.30
N LEU A 85 -14.37 4.23 -8.76
CA LEU A 85 -14.69 3.32 -7.68
C LEU A 85 -13.73 3.62 -6.52
N GLN A 86 -14.25 3.88 -5.33
CA GLN A 86 -13.43 3.99 -4.12
C GLN A 86 -13.49 2.66 -3.36
N ILE A 87 -12.33 2.03 -3.20
CA ILE A 87 -12.21 0.74 -2.52
C ILE A 87 -11.14 0.90 -1.43
N PRO A 88 -11.46 0.62 -0.14
CA PRO A 88 -10.46 0.53 0.91
C PRO A 88 -9.47 -0.62 0.64
N VAL A 89 -8.19 -0.32 0.81
CA VAL A 89 -7.09 -1.29 0.70
C VAL A 89 -6.33 -1.31 2.02
N SER A 90 -6.29 -2.48 2.67
CA SER A 90 -5.42 -2.76 3.80
C SER A 90 -4.18 -3.50 3.31
N ASN A 91 -3.00 -2.94 3.57
CA ASN A 91 -1.74 -3.60 3.32
C ASN A 91 -1.02 -3.85 4.64
N ASP A 92 -1.22 -5.05 5.19
CA ASP A 92 -0.58 -5.52 6.41
C ASP A 92 0.79 -6.16 6.12
N SER A 93 1.22 -6.22 4.86
CA SER A 93 2.55 -6.69 4.48
C SER A 93 3.66 -5.68 4.84
N ASP A 94 4.89 -6.18 4.93
CA ASP A 94 6.11 -5.37 5.01
C ASP A 94 6.57 -4.82 3.64
N ARG A 95 5.86 -5.17 2.56
CA ARG A 95 6.14 -4.72 1.18
C ARG A 95 5.04 -3.79 0.67
N PRO A 96 5.37 -2.84 -0.22
CA PRO A 96 4.35 -2.01 -0.85
C PRO A 96 3.45 -2.87 -1.76
N ALA A 97 2.16 -2.54 -1.79
CA ALA A 97 1.19 -3.19 -2.68
C ALA A 97 0.97 -2.33 -3.94
N VAL A 98 1.21 -2.90 -5.11
CA VAL A 98 1.01 -2.23 -6.42
C VAL A 98 -0.38 -2.56 -6.95
N LEU A 99 -1.12 -1.55 -7.37
CA LEU A 99 -2.52 -1.69 -7.81
C LEU A 99 -2.63 -1.24 -9.27
N VAL A 100 -3.20 -2.07 -10.13
CA VAL A 100 -3.34 -1.76 -11.57
C VAL A 100 -4.74 -2.13 -12.08
N VAL A 101 -5.27 -1.30 -12.98
CA VAL A 101 -6.50 -1.58 -13.73
C VAL A 101 -6.12 -1.92 -15.16
N ALA A 102 -6.33 -3.16 -15.56
CA ALA A 102 -5.92 -3.68 -16.87
C ALA A 102 -7.03 -4.50 -17.52
N GLU A 103 -6.87 -4.84 -18.80
CA GLU A 103 -7.79 -5.74 -19.49
C GLU A 103 -7.79 -7.13 -18.83
N ASP A 104 -8.98 -7.71 -18.70
CA ASP A 104 -9.17 -9.08 -18.22
C ASP A 104 -9.00 -10.06 -19.38
N ALA A 105 -7.79 -10.59 -19.53
CA ALA A 105 -7.45 -11.63 -20.50
C ALA A 105 -7.11 -12.98 -19.82
N GLY A 106 -7.58 -13.19 -18.58
CA GLY A 106 -7.16 -14.30 -17.71
C GLY A 106 -5.80 -14.07 -17.03
N THR A 107 -4.89 -13.37 -17.71
CA THR A 107 -3.72 -12.70 -17.12
C THR A 107 -3.86 -11.19 -17.28
N MET A 108 -2.95 -10.43 -16.67
CA MET A 108 -2.94 -8.97 -16.80
C MET A 108 -2.67 -8.56 -18.26
N GLY A 109 -3.69 -7.99 -18.91
CA GLY A 109 -3.58 -7.38 -20.23
C GLY A 109 -3.02 -5.95 -20.19
N PRO A 110 -3.19 -5.17 -21.27
CA PRO A 110 -2.82 -3.76 -21.30
C PRO A 110 -3.53 -2.96 -20.20
N GLN A 111 -2.84 -1.96 -19.65
CA GLN A 111 -3.43 -1.06 -18.67
C GLN A 111 -4.49 -0.17 -19.36
N VAL A 112 -5.74 -0.26 -18.91
CA VAL A 112 -6.89 0.48 -19.47
C VAL A 112 -7.53 1.46 -18.49
N GLY A 113 -7.10 1.42 -17.23
CA GLY A 113 -7.55 2.33 -16.19
C GLY A 113 -6.41 2.83 -15.30
N ARG A 114 -6.78 3.47 -14.20
CA ARG A 114 -5.83 4.06 -13.25
C ARG A 114 -6.28 3.81 -11.81
N SER A 115 -5.32 3.81 -10.90
CA SER A 115 -5.50 3.70 -9.45
C SER A 115 -4.79 4.89 -8.78
N GLN A 116 -5.41 5.49 -7.78
CA GLN A 116 -4.83 6.59 -7.03
C GLN A 116 -5.10 6.42 -5.52
N PRO A 117 -4.04 6.20 -4.71
CA PRO A 117 -2.67 5.91 -5.13
C PRO A 117 -2.55 4.59 -5.89
N SER A 118 -1.56 4.47 -6.79
CA SER A 118 -1.25 3.21 -7.48
C SER A 118 -0.35 2.28 -6.67
N VAL A 119 0.24 2.79 -5.59
CA VAL A 119 1.07 2.03 -4.66
C VAL A 119 0.60 2.34 -3.24
N VAL A 120 0.23 1.30 -2.49
CA VAL A 120 -0.15 1.40 -1.08
C VAL A 120 1.07 1.05 -0.23
N PRO A 121 1.54 1.94 0.66
CA PRO A 121 2.70 1.69 1.51
C PRO A 121 2.53 0.44 2.41
N PRO A 122 3.63 -0.17 2.86
CA PRO A 122 3.59 -1.23 3.87
C PRO A 122 2.88 -0.80 5.15
N ARG A 123 2.19 -1.72 5.82
CA ARG A 123 1.54 -1.50 7.13
C ARG A 123 0.59 -0.29 7.14
N THR A 124 -0.14 -0.07 6.04
CA THR A 124 -1.10 1.04 5.93
C THR A 124 -2.44 0.61 5.41
N ARG A 125 -3.46 1.40 5.75
CA ARG A 125 -4.80 1.31 5.18
C ARG A 125 -5.14 2.61 4.48
N VAL A 126 -5.50 2.53 3.20
CA VAL A 126 -5.76 3.69 2.35
C VAL A 126 -6.99 3.45 1.49
N ASN A 127 -7.82 4.47 1.31
CA ASN A 127 -8.89 4.44 0.32
C ASN A 127 -8.29 4.74 -1.06
N VAL A 128 -8.41 3.79 -1.98
CA VAL A 128 -7.86 3.90 -3.34
C VAL A 128 -9.00 4.20 -4.30
N THR A 129 -8.81 5.23 -5.12
CA THR A 129 -9.73 5.58 -6.21
C THR A 129 -9.28 4.89 -7.49
N PHE A 130 -10.11 4.00 -8.01
CA PHE A 130 -9.92 3.31 -9.28
C PHE A 130 -10.76 3.98 -10.36
N THR A 131 -10.10 4.52 -11.38
CA THR A 131 -10.74 5.01 -12.60
C THR A 131 -10.76 3.88 -13.61
N VAL A 132 -11.95 3.34 -13.86
CA VAL A 132 -12.18 2.16 -14.70
C VAL A 132 -12.94 2.55 -15.98
N PRO A 133 -12.73 1.87 -17.12
CA PRO A 133 -13.49 2.13 -18.33
C PRO A 133 -14.95 1.66 -18.19
N GLY A 134 -15.85 2.20 -19.04
CA GLY A 134 -17.26 1.82 -19.05
C GLY A 134 -17.55 0.43 -19.64
N THR A 135 -16.53 -0.25 -20.15
CA THR A 135 -16.62 -1.60 -20.72
C THR A 135 -16.63 -2.67 -19.63
N SER A 136 -16.89 -3.93 -19.99
CA SER A 136 -16.89 -5.07 -19.08
C SER A 136 -15.59 -5.90 -19.11
N SER A 137 -14.58 -5.45 -19.86
CA SER A 137 -13.37 -6.22 -20.19
C SER A 137 -12.16 -5.86 -19.34
N TRP A 138 -12.37 -5.35 -18.13
CA TRP A 138 -11.29 -4.91 -17.23
C TRP A 138 -11.35 -5.62 -15.88
N ALA A 139 -10.20 -5.65 -15.21
CA ALA A 139 -10.05 -6.13 -13.84
C ALA A 139 -9.03 -5.30 -13.05
N ILE A 140 -9.14 -5.37 -11.73
CA ILE A 140 -8.16 -4.84 -10.77
C ILE A 140 -7.19 -5.96 -10.41
N PHE A 141 -5.90 -5.67 -10.54
CA PHE A 141 -4.79 -6.54 -10.19
C PHE A 141 -4.02 -5.92 -9.03
N VAL A 142 -3.56 -6.78 -8.12
CA VAL A 142 -2.75 -6.41 -6.95
C VAL A 142 -1.44 -7.17 -7.01
N ASN A 143 -0.33 -6.46 -6.86
CA ASN A 143 1.03 -6.96 -7.06
C ASN A 143 1.17 -7.78 -8.36
N PRO A 144 0.76 -7.22 -9.53
CA PRO A 144 0.99 -7.92 -10.78
C PRO A 144 2.50 -8.09 -10.99
N GLY A 145 2.93 -9.34 -11.04
CA GLY A 145 4.31 -9.73 -11.34
C GLY A 145 4.33 -10.91 -12.29
N ASP A 146 5.53 -11.41 -12.58
CA ASP A 146 5.75 -12.49 -13.56
C ASP A 146 5.05 -13.82 -13.20
N SER A 147 4.60 -13.94 -11.95
CA SER A 147 3.93 -15.13 -11.40
C SER A 147 2.48 -15.31 -11.86
N GLY A 148 1.92 -14.40 -12.66
CA GLY A 148 0.59 -14.57 -13.24
C GLY A 148 -0.55 -14.49 -12.21
N VAL A 149 -0.47 -13.56 -11.25
CA VAL A 149 -1.58 -13.28 -10.33
C VAL A 149 -2.81 -12.90 -11.16
N GLY A 150 -3.86 -13.71 -11.04
CA GLY A 150 -5.11 -13.52 -11.76
C GLY A 150 -5.86 -12.25 -11.33
N PRO A 151 -6.94 -11.91 -12.03
CA PRO A 151 -7.75 -10.75 -11.68
C PRO A 151 -8.35 -10.92 -10.27
N LEU A 152 -8.23 -9.89 -9.42
CA LEU A 152 -8.79 -9.92 -8.07
C LEU A 152 -10.26 -9.52 -8.06
N ILE A 153 -10.59 -8.42 -8.75
CA ILE A 153 -11.95 -7.89 -8.90
C ILE A 153 -12.17 -7.61 -10.37
N VAL A 154 -13.18 -8.24 -10.97
CA VAL A 154 -13.54 -8.04 -12.38
C VAL A 154 -14.70 -7.07 -12.52
N ALA A 155 -14.87 -6.50 -13.72
CA ALA A 155 -15.91 -5.50 -14.00
C ALA A 155 -17.33 -5.93 -13.57
N ARG A 156 -17.66 -7.22 -13.70
CA ARG A 156 -18.98 -7.79 -13.34
C ARG A 156 -19.24 -7.76 -11.83
N ASP A 157 -18.20 -7.88 -11.00
CA ASP A 157 -18.31 -7.92 -9.55
C ASP A 157 -18.86 -6.57 -9.05
N VAL A 158 -18.41 -5.48 -9.67
CA VAL A 158 -18.76 -4.10 -9.28
C VAL A 158 -19.59 -3.39 -10.34
N ALA A 159 -20.31 -4.13 -11.18
CA ALA A 159 -21.07 -3.57 -12.30
C ALA A 159 -22.17 -2.59 -11.84
N GLN A 160 -22.81 -2.88 -10.72
CA GLN A 160 -23.89 -2.09 -10.13
C GLN A 160 -23.39 -1.06 -9.10
N CYS A 161 -22.08 -1.03 -8.81
CA CYS A 161 -21.51 -0.13 -7.82
C CYS A 161 -21.15 1.22 -8.44
N VAL A 162 -21.47 2.31 -7.73
CA VAL A 162 -21.02 3.67 -8.04
C VAL A 162 -20.45 4.32 -6.78
N GLY A 163 -19.29 4.97 -6.88
CA GLY A 163 -18.67 5.64 -5.76
C GLY A 163 -17.96 4.68 -4.80
N VAL A 164 -18.32 4.72 -3.52
CA VAL A 164 -17.70 3.86 -2.49
C VAL A 164 -18.25 2.45 -2.62
N VAL A 165 -17.36 1.53 -3.01
CA VAL A 165 -17.68 0.12 -3.10
C VAL A 165 -17.49 -0.50 -1.72
N PRO A 166 -18.48 -1.20 -1.17
CA PRO A 166 -18.36 -1.82 0.15
C PRO A 166 -17.57 -3.12 0.03
N ILE A 167 -16.37 -3.09 -0.52
CA ILE A 167 -15.43 -4.22 -0.60
C ILE A 167 -14.12 -3.73 -0.02
N GLU A 168 -13.41 -4.58 0.70
CA GLU A 168 -12.04 -4.28 1.12
C GLU A 168 -11.06 -5.24 0.48
N ILE A 169 -10.03 -4.69 -0.17
CA ILE A 169 -8.85 -5.45 -0.62
C ILE A 169 -7.89 -5.57 0.55
N GLN A 170 -7.44 -6.78 0.85
CA GLN A 170 -6.51 -7.05 1.94
C GLN A 170 -5.28 -7.77 1.38
N VAL A 171 -4.11 -7.25 1.77
CA VAL A 171 -2.81 -7.89 1.57
C VAL A 171 -2.29 -8.21 2.97
N ASP A 172 -2.20 -9.49 3.32
CA ASP A 172 -1.83 -9.88 4.69
C ASP A 172 -0.32 -9.75 4.97
N ASP A 173 0.09 -10.18 6.16
CA ASP A 173 1.49 -10.14 6.60
C ASP A 173 2.42 -11.03 5.76
N ARG A 174 1.88 -12.05 5.09
CA ARG A 174 2.61 -12.92 4.16
C ARG A 174 2.65 -12.38 2.73
N GLY A 175 1.81 -11.40 2.43
CA GLY A 175 1.60 -10.87 1.09
C GLY A 175 0.55 -11.64 0.28
N ASP A 176 -0.22 -12.51 0.93
CA ASP A 176 -1.37 -13.16 0.32
C ASP A 176 -2.48 -12.12 0.10
N ILE A 177 -3.15 -12.21 -1.04
CA ILE A 177 -4.11 -11.20 -1.51
C ILE A 177 -5.50 -11.81 -1.50
N PHE A 178 -6.44 -11.10 -0.88
CA PHE A 178 -7.85 -11.46 -0.90
C PHE A 178 -8.72 -10.20 -0.82
N TYR A 179 -10.02 -10.36 -1.04
CA TYR A 179 -10.97 -9.29 -0.79
C TYR A 179 -12.12 -9.81 0.08
N SER A 180 -12.72 -8.91 0.85
CA SER A 180 -13.89 -9.22 1.68
C SER A 180 -15.08 -8.41 1.21
N THR A 181 -16.23 -9.08 1.10
CA THR A 181 -17.54 -8.47 0.84
C THR A 181 -18.39 -8.53 2.12
N PRO A 182 -19.17 -7.50 2.44
CA PRO A 182 -20.24 -7.62 3.42
C PRO A 182 -21.33 -8.53 2.87
N ARG A 183 -22.13 -9.10 3.79
CA ARG A 183 -23.24 -10.01 3.47
C ARG A 183 -24.32 -9.45 2.53
N GLN A 184 -24.33 -8.14 2.30
CA GLN A 184 -25.17 -7.47 1.33
C GLN A 184 -24.34 -6.39 0.68
N TRP A 185 -24.13 -6.52 -0.61
CA TRP A 185 -23.46 -5.51 -1.44
C TRP A 185 -24.10 -5.48 -2.82
N CYS A 186 -23.75 -4.50 -3.64
CA CYS A 186 -24.49 -4.18 -4.86
C CYS A 186 -24.51 -5.31 -5.92
N GLY A 187 -23.79 -6.42 -5.70
CA GLY A 187 -23.76 -7.61 -6.54
C GLY A 187 -24.55 -8.83 -6.01
N ASP A 188 -25.14 -8.78 -4.82
CA ASP A 188 -26.05 -9.84 -4.35
C ASP A 188 -27.45 -9.63 -4.97
N PRO A 189 -28.01 -10.61 -5.71
CA PRO A 189 -29.42 -10.57 -6.12
C PRO A 189 -30.38 -10.65 -4.93
#